data_AF-A0A1H8L7J0-F1
#
_entry.id   AF-A0A1H8L7J0-F1
#
_cell.length_a   1.000
_cell.length_b   1.000
_cell.length_c   1.000
_cell.angle_alpha   90.00
_cell.angle_beta   90.00
_cell.angle_gamma   90.00
#
_symmetry.space_group_name_H-M   'P 1'
#
loop_
_entity.id
_entity.type
_entity.pdbx_description
1 polymer ?
#
loop_
_entity_poly.entity_id
_entity_poly.type
_entity_poly.pdbx_seq_one_letter_code
_entity_poly.pdbx_strand_id
1 'polypeptide(L)'
;MTRLVGSAGDGEKIIKAWNNFSFKKDETKSKEDFYFFDVSFKGQTGFLNFYVKDGDVRDVTIDLDFQRPLGSYNDPTLRSVATKIFNSL
;
A
#
# COMPACT_ATOMS: atom_id res chain seq x y z
N MET A 1 2.94 -17.25 11.39
CA MET A 1 3.14 -15.89 10.84
C MET A 1 1.91 -15.53 10.00
N THR A 2 1.31 -14.35 10.20
CA THR A 2 0.14 -13.93 9.41
C THR A 2 0.61 -13.44 8.04
N ARG A 3 0.46 -14.28 7.02
CA ARG A 3 0.63 -13.93 5.61
C ARG A 3 -0.58 -13.08 5.16
N LEU A 4 -0.35 -12.15 4.25
CA LEU A 4 -1.43 -11.40 3.61
C LEU A 4 -1.95 -12.22 2.43
N VAL A 5 -3.23 -12.11 2.12
CA VAL A 5 -3.86 -12.99 1.11
C VAL A 5 -4.56 -12.19 0.01
N GLY A 6 -4.48 -10.86 0.04
CA GLY A 6 -5.21 -9.98 -0.87
C GLY A 6 -6.70 -9.95 -0.54
N SER A 7 -7.05 -9.91 0.74
CA SER A 7 -8.44 -9.88 1.23
C SER A 7 -8.75 -8.59 1.99
N ALA A 8 -10.04 -8.25 2.10
CA ALA A 8 -10.50 -7.15 2.94
C ALA A 8 -9.96 -7.27 4.37
N GLY A 9 -9.42 -6.17 4.92
CA GLY A 9 -8.79 -6.10 6.23
C GLY A 9 -7.29 -6.40 6.23
N ASP A 10 -6.67 -6.69 5.08
CA ASP A 10 -5.21 -6.82 4.98
C ASP A 10 -4.51 -5.48 5.25
N GLY A 11 -5.14 -4.35 4.91
CA GLY A 11 -4.64 -3.02 5.31
C GLY A 11 -4.55 -2.85 6.83
N GLU A 12 -5.54 -3.32 7.60
CA GLU A 12 -5.45 -3.29 9.07
C GLU A 12 -4.31 -4.14 9.61
N LYS A 13 -4.04 -5.30 9.00
CA LYS A 13 -2.94 -6.18 9.43
C LYS A 13 -1.60 -5.50 9.22
N ILE A 14 -1.45 -4.75 8.13
CA ILE A 14 -0.27 -3.91 7.87
C ILE A 14 -0.15 -2.83 8.94
N ILE A 15 -1.21 -2.07 9.23
CA ILE A 15 -1.21 -1.02 10.26
C ILE A 15 -0.87 -1.57 11.65
N LYS A 16 -1.49 -2.68 12.06
CA LYS A 16 -1.27 -3.34 13.35
C LYS A 16 0.16 -3.85 13.52
N ALA A 17 0.83 -4.19 12.42
CA ALA A 17 2.22 -4.66 12.39
C ALA A 17 3.12 -3.73 11.57
N TRP A 18 2.95 -2.41 11.73
CA TRP A 18 3.63 -1.40 10.92
C TRP A 18 5.15 -1.55 10.89
N ASN A 19 5.76 -1.96 12.00
CA ASN A 19 7.21 -2.18 12.10
C ASN A 19 7.72 -3.33 11.20
N ASN A 20 6.83 -4.19 10.68
CA ASN A 20 7.17 -5.23 9.71
C ASN A 20 6.86 -4.82 8.26
N PHE A 21 6.34 -3.61 8.06
CA PHE A 21 6.07 -3.04 6.75
C PHE A 21 7.22 -2.12 6.35
N SER A 22 7.75 -2.32 5.15
CA SER A 22 8.78 -1.46 4.57
C SER A 22 8.31 -0.96 3.22
N PHE A 23 8.66 0.27 2.88
CA PHE A 23 8.32 0.90 1.62
C PHE A 23 9.48 1.75 1.13
N LYS A 24 9.65 1.79 -0.20
CA LYS A 24 10.62 2.64 -0.88
C LYS A 24 9.96 3.24 -2.11
N LYS A 25 9.97 4.56 -2.23
CA LYS A 25 9.41 5.25 -3.40
C LYS A 25 10.23 4.91 -4.64
N ASP A 26 9.54 4.56 -5.72
CA ASP A 26 10.12 4.41 -7.05
C ASP A 26 9.95 5.75 -7.79
N GLU A 27 11.02 6.54 -7.82
CA GLU A 27 11.05 7.86 -8.48
C GLU A 27 10.89 7.78 -10.01
N THR A 28 11.11 6.60 -10.62
CA THR A 28 10.98 6.45 -12.07
C THR A 28 9.53 6.19 -12.48
N LYS A 29 8.75 5.56 -11.61
CA LYS A 29 7.32 5.28 -11.83
C LYS A 29 6.40 6.32 -11.19
N SER A 30 6.86 7.01 -10.16
CA SER A 30 6.10 8.10 -9.53
C SER A 30 6.12 9.32 -10.46
N LYS A 31 4.95 9.90 -10.75
CA LYS A 31 4.82 11.05 -11.63
C LYS A 31 3.66 11.92 -11.20
N GLU A 32 3.91 13.22 -11.06
CA GLU A 32 2.89 14.22 -10.66
C GLU A 32 2.16 13.76 -9.39
N ASP A 33 0.86 13.49 -9.51
CA ASP A 33 -0.03 13.08 -8.42
C ASP A 33 -0.02 11.55 -8.18
N PHE A 34 0.69 10.78 -9.00
CA PHE A 34 0.81 9.33 -8.88
C PHE A 34 2.07 8.93 -8.14
N TYR A 35 1.90 8.13 -7.09
CA TYR A 35 3.00 7.62 -6.28
C TYR A 35 3.08 6.10 -6.40
N PHE A 36 4.29 5.60 -6.63
CA PHE A 36 4.58 4.18 -6.70
C PHE A 36 5.66 3.81 -5.70
N PHE A 37 5.44 2.73 -4.96
CA PHE A 37 6.36 2.22 -3.95
C PHE A 37 6.62 0.74 -4.17
N ASP A 38 7.89 0.35 -4.05
CA ASP A 38 8.24 -1.02 -3.75
C ASP A 38 7.98 -1.25 -2.26
N VAL A 39 7.24 -2.30 -1.92
CA VAL A 39 6.85 -2.58 -0.53
C VAL A 39 7.19 -4.01 -0.12
N SER A 40 7.37 -4.21 1.18
CA SER A 40 7.47 -5.54 1.76
C SER A 40 6.75 -5.65 3.10
N PHE A 41 6.21 -6.84 3.37
CA PHE A 41 5.55 -7.15 4.63
C PHE A 41 5.81 -8.61 5.01
N LYS A 42 6.55 -8.82 6.11
CA LYS A 42 6.84 -10.16 6.67
C LYS A 42 7.37 -11.14 5.61
N GLY A 43 8.29 -10.69 4.76
CA GLY A 43 8.92 -11.50 3.72
C GLY A 43 8.14 -11.59 2.41
N GLN A 44 6.93 -11.05 2.33
CA GLN A 44 6.24 -10.83 1.05
C GLN A 44 6.71 -9.50 0.45
N THR A 45 6.94 -9.46 -0.85
CA THR A 45 7.40 -8.28 -1.57
C THR A 45 6.48 -7.98 -2.74
N GLY A 46 6.38 -6.72 -3.12
CA GLY A 46 5.61 -6.31 -4.29
C GLY A 46 5.53 -4.80 -4.36
N PHE A 47 4.37 -4.27 -4.72
CA PHE A 47 4.19 -2.84 -4.91
C PHE A 47 2.94 -2.30 -4.22
N LEU A 48 2.98 -1.00 -3.96
CA LEU A 48 1.84 -0.20 -3.56
C LEU A 48 1.85 1.07 -4.38
N ASN A 49 0.70 1.45 -4.92
CA ASN A 49 0.53 2.73 -5.60
C ASN A 49 -0.75 3.42 -5.19
N PHE A 50 -0.77 4.74 -5.34
CA PHE A 50 -1.94 5.57 -5.11
C PHE A 50 -1.81 6.91 -5.83
N TYR A 51 -2.94 7.58 -5.98
CA TYR A 51 -3.00 8.96 -6.42
C TYR A 51 -3.21 9.89 -5.22
N VAL A 52 -2.68 11.12 -5.29
CA VAL A 52 -2.99 12.20 -4.36
C VAL A 52 -3.70 13.29 -5.13
N LYS A 53 -4.95 13.57 -4.81
CA LYS A 53 -5.73 14.63 -5.45
C LYS A 53 -6.34 15.53 -4.40
N ASP A 54 -6.11 16.84 -4.53
CA ASP A 54 -6.58 17.85 -3.56
C ASP A 54 -6.12 17.57 -2.12
N GLY A 55 -4.94 16.95 -1.95
CA GLY A 55 -4.40 16.54 -0.65
C GLY A 55 -4.92 15.20 -0.13
N ASP A 56 -5.87 14.56 -0.82
CA ASP A 56 -6.46 13.28 -0.44
C ASP A 56 -5.84 12.11 -1.20
N VAL A 57 -5.56 11.02 -0.48
CA VAL A 57 -5.15 9.74 -1.07
C VAL A 57 -6.34 9.03 -1.72
N ARG A 58 -6.18 8.63 -2.98
CA ARG A 58 -7.19 7.97 -3.83
C ARG A 58 -6.60 6.76 -4.56
N ASP A 59 -7.49 5.86 -4.99
CA ASP A 59 -7.19 4.73 -5.89
C ASP A 59 -5.98 3.87 -5.45
N VAL A 60 -5.91 3.60 -4.15
CA VAL A 60 -4.82 2.79 -3.60
C VAL A 60 -4.90 1.36 -4.11
N THR A 61 -3.79 0.84 -4.58
CA THR A 61 -3.60 -0.57 -4.94
C THR A 61 -2.38 -1.10 -4.23
N ILE A 62 -2.48 -2.28 -3.63
CA ILE A 62 -1.35 -3.04 -3.11
C ILE A 62 -1.34 -4.43 -3.72
N ASP A 63 -0.16 -4.91 -4.08
CA ASP A 63 0.09 -6.28 -4.47
C ASP A 63 1.37 -6.75 -3.79
N LEU A 64 1.27 -7.80 -2.99
CA LEU A 64 2.40 -8.44 -2.32
C LEU A 64 2.51 -9.90 -2.76
N ASP A 65 2.44 -10.12 -4.08
CA ASP A 65 2.35 -11.44 -4.72
C ASP A 65 1.02 -12.15 -4.37
N PHE A 66 -0.06 -11.38 -4.46
CA PHE A 66 -1.41 -11.92 -4.31
C PHE A 66 -1.85 -12.59 -5.62
N GLN A 67 -2.80 -13.53 -5.54
CA GLN A 67 -3.44 -14.05 -6.77
C GLN A 67 -4.09 -12.93 -7.60
N ARG A 68 -4.51 -11.84 -6.94
CA ARG A 68 -4.98 -10.59 -7.56
C ARG A 68 -4.58 -9.40 -6.68
N PRO A 69 -4.16 -8.26 -7.28
CA PRO A 69 -3.93 -7.03 -6.54
C PRO A 69 -5.16 -6.62 -5.72
N LEU A 70 -4.94 -6.07 -4.52
CA LEU A 70 -5.98 -5.57 -3.65
C LEU A 70 -6.09 -4.05 -3.78
N GLY A 71 -7.22 -3.56 -4.28
CA GLY A 71 -7.53 -2.14 -4.38
C GLY A 71 -8.35 -1.64 -3.18
N SER A 72 -8.26 -0.33 -2.89
CA SER A 72 -8.98 0.30 -1.76
C SER A 72 -10.50 0.25 -1.85
N TYR A 73 -11.06 0.03 -3.05
CA TYR A 73 -12.48 -0.24 -3.21
C TYR A 73 -12.88 -1.58 -2.55
N ASN A 74 -11.99 -2.58 -2.62
CA ASN A 74 -12.17 -3.90 -2.00
C ASN A 74 -11.73 -3.92 -0.54
N ASP A 75 -10.80 -3.05 -0.16
CA ASP A 75 -10.34 -2.88 1.23
C ASP A 75 -10.12 -1.40 1.57
N PRO A 76 -11.12 -0.72 2.17
CA PRO A 76 -11.01 0.68 2.55
C PRO A 76 -9.82 0.98 3.49
N THR A 77 -9.35 -0.02 4.24
CA THR A 77 -8.26 0.14 5.22
C THR A 77 -6.91 0.37 4.54
N LEU A 78 -6.78 0.06 3.24
CA LEU A 78 -5.60 0.41 2.45
C LEU A 78 -5.40 1.91 2.30
N ARG A 79 -6.46 2.72 2.39
CA ARG A 79 -6.30 4.18 2.41
C ARG A 79 -5.50 4.62 3.63
N SER A 80 -5.74 4.02 4.80
CA SER A 80 -4.96 4.33 6.01
C SER A 80 -3.49 3.97 5.86
N VAL A 81 -3.18 2.86 5.18
CA VAL A 81 -1.79 2.47 4.84
C VAL A 81 -1.15 3.54 3.96
N ALA A 82 -1.78 3.88 2.83
CA ALA A 82 -1.25 4.85 1.89
C ALA A 82 -1.13 6.27 2.47
N THR A 83 -2.11 6.73 3.26
CA THR A 83 -2.03 8.01 3.99
C THR A 83 -0.86 8.03 4.97
N LYS A 84 -0.59 6.93 5.68
CA LYS A 84 0.55 6.84 6.60
C LYS A 84 1.88 6.92 5.85
N ILE A 85 1.99 6.29 4.68
CA ILE A 85 3.16 6.40 3.79
C ILE A 85 3.33 7.85 3.33
N PHE A 86 2.26 8.47 2.80
CA PHE A 86 2.29 9.83 2.27
C PHE A 86 2.72 10.85 3.33
N ASN A 87 2.21 10.74 4.56
CA ASN A 87 2.61 11.62 5.67
C ASN A 87 4.04 11.37 6.20
N SER A 88 4.72 10.33 5.71
CA SER A 88 6.12 10.01 6.05
C SER A 88 7.11 10.44 4.97
N LEU A 89 6.63 11.03 3.87
CA LEU A 89 7.45 11.66 2.83
C LEU A 89 7.91 13.05 3.28
#